data_AF-A0A1I5B6W7-F1
#
_entry.id   AF-A0A1I5B6W7-F1
#
_cell.length_a   1.000
_cell.length_b   1.000
_cell.length_c   1.000
_cell.angle_alpha   90.00
_cell.angle_beta   90.00
_cell.angle_gamma   90.00
#
_symmetry.space_group_name_H-M   'P 1'
#
loop_
_entity.id
_entity.type
_entity.pdbx_description
1 polymer ?
#
loop_
_entity_poly.entity_id
_entity_poly.type
_entity_poly.pdbx_seq_one_letter_code
_entity_poly.pdbx_strand_id
1 'polypeptide(L)'
;MSKALSAAAVSLGAALCFATLVSGADLLGVPLPGGLPAGNALAWLGLLGCSTAAVLLASSNTAIRVLAWLALAISVAWLPVSIALAGNLALNFSGSLGGYWLSASALVLVLVIAVFLLATGSAIIDRLKRAGSA
;
A
#
# COMPACT_ATOMS: atom_id res chain seq x y z
N MET A 1 -22.00 5.11 1.07
CA MET A 1 -21.23 4.15 0.24
C MET A 1 -21.01 2.87 1.04
N SER A 2 -21.22 1.67 0.49
CA SER A 2 -21.00 0.43 1.26
C SER A 2 -19.50 0.19 1.51
N LYS A 3 -19.13 -0.49 2.60
CA LYS A 3 -17.72 -0.85 2.89
C LYS A 3 -17.08 -1.62 1.73
N ALA A 4 -17.85 -2.52 1.10
CA ALA A 4 -17.42 -3.30 -0.04
C ALA A 4 -17.10 -2.43 -1.26
N LEU A 5 -17.97 -1.47 -1.59
CA LEU A 5 -17.74 -0.55 -2.70
C LEU A 5 -16.52 0.35 -2.44
N SER A 6 -16.35 0.81 -1.21
CA SER A 6 -15.19 1.61 -0.81
C SER A 6 -13.89 0.81 -0.94
N ALA A 7 -13.87 -0.43 -0.44
CA ALA A 7 -12.72 -1.34 -0.56
C ALA A 7 -12.38 -1.64 -2.03
N ALA A 8 -13.37 -1.85 -2.89
CA ALA A 8 -13.17 -2.07 -4.31
C ALA A 8 -12.57 -0.84 -4.99
N ALA A 9 -13.10 0.35 -4.72
CA ALA A 9 -12.61 1.60 -5.29
C ALA A 9 -11.14 1.88 -4.91
N VAL A 10 -10.77 1.72 -3.63
CA VAL A 10 -9.37 1.92 -3.21
C VAL A 10 -8.44 0.81 -3.70
N SER A 11 -8.92 -0.43 -3.84
CA SER A 11 -8.14 -1.52 -4.46
C SER A 11 -7.87 -1.24 -5.93
N LEU A 12 -8.86 -0.72 -6.66
CA LEU A 12 -8.69 -0.30 -8.05
C LEU A 12 -7.68 0.84 -8.17
N GLY A 13 -7.78 1.85 -7.29
CA GLY A 13 -6.80 2.93 -7.23
C GLY A 13 -5.37 2.43 -6.97
N ALA A 14 -5.19 1.50 -6.03
CA ALA A 14 -3.90 0.88 -5.76
C ALA A 14 -3.37 0.10 -6.97
N ALA A 15 -4.24 -0.69 -7.62
CA ALA A 15 -3.90 -1.44 -8.83
C ALA A 15 -3.44 -0.53 -9.97
N LEU A 16 -4.11 0.61 -10.17
CA LEU A 16 -3.70 1.61 -11.17
C LEU A 16 -2.32 2.20 -10.82
N CYS A 17 -2.06 2.54 -9.55
CA CYS A 17 -0.75 3.03 -9.12
C CYS A 17 0.37 2.01 -9.43
N PHE A 18 0.17 0.74 -9.06
CA PHE A 18 1.16 -0.30 -9.34
C PHE A 18 1.29 -0.62 -10.83
N ALA A 19 0.19 -0.60 -11.59
CA ALA A 19 0.23 -0.78 -13.03
C ALA A 19 1.09 0.32 -13.70
N THR A 20 0.92 1.58 -13.28
CA THR A 20 1.75 2.70 -13.77
C THR A 20 3.22 2.56 -13.39
N LEU A 21 3.51 2.10 -12.16
CA LEU A 21 4.89 1.85 -11.70
C LEU A 21 5.55 0.73 -12.52
N VAL A 22 4.86 -0.39 -12.71
CA VAL A 22 5.37 -1.56 -13.43
C VAL A 22 5.50 -1.28 -14.92
N SER A 23 4.63 -0.45 -15.50
CA SER A 23 4.71 -0.09 -16.91
C SER A 23 5.89 0.82 -17.24
N GLY A 24 6.57 1.39 -16.23
CA GLY A 24 7.66 2.35 -16.44
C GLY A 24 7.19 3.62 -17.15
N ALA A 25 5.97 4.10 -16.89
CA ALA A 25 5.41 5.24 -17.59
C ALA A 25 6.29 6.51 -17.44
N ASP A 26 6.40 7.32 -18.50
CA ASP A 26 7.22 8.55 -18.50
C ASP A 26 6.85 9.52 -17.37
N LEU A 27 5.58 9.51 -16.97
CA LEU A 27 5.08 10.34 -15.89
C LEU A 27 5.76 10.06 -14.54
N LEU A 28 6.36 8.87 -14.33
CA LEU A 28 6.98 8.49 -13.05
C LEU A 28 8.13 9.41 -12.65
N GLY A 29 8.85 9.97 -13.62
CA GLY A 29 9.94 10.91 -13.40
C GLY A 29 9.49 12.36 -13.24
N VAL A 30 8.22 12.67 -13.51
CA VAL A 30 7.72 14.05 -13.45
C VAL A 30 7.77 14.56 -12.01
N PRO A 31 8.44 15.68 -11.74
CA PRO A 31 8.46 16.26 -10.40
C PRO A 31 7.10 16.89 -10.07
N LEU A 32 6.54 16.51 -8.93
CA LEU A 32 5.36 17.15 -8.34
C LEU A 32 5.77 18.46 -7.64
N PRO A 33 4.80 19.33 -7.26
CA PRO A 33 5.10 20.50 -6.42
C PRO A 33 5.92 20.12 -5.19
N GLY A 34 7.04 20.82 -4.97
CA GLY A 34 8.03 20.49 -3.94
C GLY A 34 9.17 19.57 -4.43
N GLY A 35 9.12 19.03 -5.64
CA GLY A 35 10.20 18.22 -6.22
C GLY A 35 10.15 16.73 -5.89
N LEU A 36 9.05 16.23 -5.33
CA LEU A 36 8.82 14.79 -5.14
C LEU A 36 8.53 14.13 -6.51
N PRO A 37 9.29 13.13 -6.95
CA PRO A 37 8.98 12.39 -8.18
C PRO A 37 7.60 11.72 -8.09
N ALA A 38 6.81 11.82 -9.16
CA ALA A 38 5.46 11.25 -9.19
C ALA A 38 5.46 9.74 -8.93
N GLY A 39 6.52 9.01 -9.32
CA GLY A 39 6.67 7.59 -8.99
C GLY A 39 6.72 7.31 -7.48
N ASN A 40 7.40 8.15 -6.70
CA ASN A 40 7.44 7.99 -5.24
C ASN A 40 6.07 8.25 -4.61
N ALA A 41 5.33 9.24 -5.13
CA ALA A 41 3.96 9.50 -4.70
C ALA A 41 3.02 8.34 -5.05
N LEU A 42 3.13 7.78 -6.26
CA LEU A 42 2.33 6.63 -6.70
C LEU A 42 2.65 5.37 -5.89
N ALA A 43 3.91 5.12 -5.56
CA ALA A 43 4.30 4.01 -4.69
C ALA A 43 3.64 4.15 -3.30
N TRP A 44 3.71 5.35 -2.72
CA TRP A 44 3.08 5.63 -1.44
C TRP A 44 1.55 5.46 -1.49
N LEU A 45 0.89 5.99 -2.52
CA LEU A 45 -0.55 5.85 -2.73
C LEU A 45 -0.97 4.39 -2.97
N GLY A 46 -0.17 3.60 -3.68
CA GLY A 46 -0.39 2.17 -3.88
C GLY A 46 -0.37 1.40 -2.56
N LEU A 47 0.64 1.64 -1.71
CA LEU A 47 0.74 1.05 -0.37
C LEU A 47 -0.45 1.46 0.52
N LEU A 48 -0.80 2.74 0.53
CA LEU A 48 -1.95 3.27 1.26
C LEU A 48 -3.26 2.65 0.78
N GLY A 49 -3.44 2.50 -0.53
CA GLY A 49 -4.64 1.89 -1.11
C GLY A 49 -4.81 0.43 -0.70
N CYS A 50 -3.75 -0.38 -0.80
CA CYS A 50 -3.76 -1.79 -0.38
C CYS A 50 -4.02 -1.95 1.12
N SER A 51 -3.31 -1.20 1.96
CA SER A 51 -3.47 -1.28 3.42
C SER A 51 -4.84 -0.75 3.89
N THR A 52 -5.35 0.32 3.28
CA THR A 52 -6.71 0.82 3.53
C THR A 52 -7.76 -0.20 3.12
N ALA A 53 -7.61 -0.80 1.93
CA ALA A 53 -8.49 -1.88 1.48
C ALA A 53 -8.49 -3.05 2.47
N ALA A 54 -7.31 -3.44 2.96
CA ALA A 54 -7.17 -4.50 3.95
C ALA A 54 -7.94 -4.18 5.24
N VAL A 55 -7.86 -2.95 5.76
CA VAL A 55 -8.62 -2.51 6.95
C VAL A 55 -10.13 -2.56 6.70
N LEU A 56 -10.59 -2.15 5.51
CA LEU A 56 -12.01 -2.17 5.15
C LEU A 56 -12.57 -3.59 4.95
N LEU A 57 -11.74 -4.52 4.50
CA LEU A 57 -12.10 -5.91 4.22
C LEU A 57 -11.94 -6.85 5.42
N ALA A 58 -10.99 -6.57 6.32
CA ALA A 58 -10.76 -7.39 7.50
C ALA A 58 -12.05 -7.54 8.31
N SER A 59 -12.51 -8.77 8.42
CA SER A 59 -13.69 -9.10 9.22
C SER A 59 -13.37 -9.03 10.71
N SER A 60 -14.34 -9.38 11.55
CA SER A 60 -14.24 -9.37 13.02
C SER A 60 -13.14 -10.27 13.61
N ASN A 61 -12.36 -10.98 12.78
CA ASN A 61 -11.13 -11.63 13.23
C ASN A 61 -10.11 -10.57 13.68
N THR A 62 -9.82 -10.56 14.98
CA THR A 62 -8.96 -9.57 15.63
C THR A 62 -7.53 -9.58 15.08
N ALA A 63 -6.99 -10.73 14.68
CA ALA A 63 -5.61 -10.84 14.21
C ALA A 63 -5.39 -10.13 12.85
N ILE A 64 -6.21 -10.45 11.84
CA ILE A 64 -6.11 -9.84 10.50
C ILE A 64 -6.37 -8.35 10.59
N ARG A 65 -7.32 -7.94 11.44
CA ARG A 65 -7.62 -6.52 11.66
C ARG A 65 -6.43 -5.77 12.26
N VAL A 66 -5.74 -6.34 13.24
CA VAL A 66 -4.52 -5.75 13.81
C VAL A 66 -3.44 -5.64 12.75
N LEU A 67 -3.19 -6.70 11.98
CA LEU A 67 -2.19 -6.68 10.90
C LEU A 67 -2.51 -5.62 9.84
N ALA A 68 -3.78 -5.46 9.47
CA ALA A 68 -4.22 -4.44 8.52
C ALA A 68 -3.95 -3.02 9.04
N TRP A 69 -4.23 -2.75 10.32
CA TRP A 69 -3.91 -1.45 10.93
C TRP A 69 -2.40 -1.20 11.02
N LEU A 70 -1.60 -2.21 11.35
CA LEU A 70 -0.14 -2.10 11.34
C LEU A 70 0.39 -1.82 9.94
N ALA A 71 -0.10 -2.54 8.92
CA ALA A 71 0.25 -2.31 7.53
C ALA A 71 -0.10 -0.89 7.07
N LEU A 72 -1.24 -0.35 7.51
CA LEU A 72 -1.65 1.03 7.22
C LEU A 72 -0.73 2.04 7.90
N ALA A 73 -0.40 1.83 9.18
CA ALA A 73 0.54 2.70 9.90
C ALA A 73 1.93 2.73 9.23
N ILE A 74 2.44 1.56 8.81
CA ILE A 74 3.69 1.45 8.06
C ILE A 74 3.59 2.18 6.72
N SER A 75 2.49 2.01 5.99
CA SER A 75 2.27 2.68 4.70
C SER A 75 2.22 4.19 4.85
N VAL A 76 1.53 4.72 5.87
CA VAL A 76 1.49 6.15 6.19
C VAL A 76 2.88 6.68 6.52
N ALA A 77 3.65 5.94 7.34
CA ALA A 77 4.99 6.35 7.75
C ALA A 77 6.06 6.21 6.64
N TRP A 78 5.82 5.37 5.63
CA TRP A 78 6.83 5.02 4.62
C TRP A 78 7.43 6.25 3.93
N LEU A 79 6.61 7.18 3.43
CA LEU A 79 7.12 8.35 2.71
C LEU A 79 7.81 9.36 3.65
N PRO A 80 7.21 9.79 4.78
CA PRO A 80 7.88 10.69 5.72
C PRO A 80 9.22 10.15 6.23
N VAL A 81 9.28 8.86 6.57
CA VAL A 81 10.52 8.21 7.01
C VAL A 81 11.54 8.18 5.86
N SER A 82 11.10 7.87 4.63
CA SER A 82 11.99 7.88 3.46
C SER A 82 12.58 9.28 3.20
N ILE A 83 11.76 10.34 3.32
CA ILE A 83 12.22 11.73 3.16
C ILE A 83 13.22 12.09 4.26
N ALA A 84 12.93 11.74 5.52
CA ALA A 84 13.82 12.02 6.64
C ALA A 84 15.18 11.31 6.49
N LEU A 85 15.17 10.06 6.00
CA LEU A 85 16.40 9.29 5.75
C LEU A 85 17.19 9.80 4.54
N ALA A 86 16.52 10.22 3.48
CA ALA A 86 17.17 10.76 2.29
C ALA A 86 17.69 12.20 2.49
N GLY A 87 17.07 12.96 3.40
CA GLY A 87 17.32 14.39 3.56
C GLY A 87 16.85 15.23 2.36
N ASN A 88 16.09 14.65 1.44
CA ASN A 88 15.58 15.30 0.24
C ASN A 88 14.29 14.63 -0.26
N LEU A 89 13.49 15.37 -1.03
CA LEU A 89 12.19 14.89 -1.56
C LEU A 89 12.34 13.96 -2.78
N ALA A 90 13.50 13.96 -3.44
CA ALA A 90 13.77 13.05 -4.54
C ALA A 90 14.01 11.60 -4.09
N LEU A 91 14.15 11.37 -2.78
CA LEU A 91 14.56 10.08 -2.19
C LEU A 91 15.91 9.60 -2.75
N ASN A 92 16.83 10.53 -2.99
CA ASN A 92 18.20 10.20 -3.37
C ASN A 92 18.98 9.79 -2.12
N PHE A 93 19.37 8.51 -2.06
CA PHE A 93 20.17 7.97 -0.96
C PHE A 93 21.64 7.85 -1.37
N SER A 94 22.55 8.20 -0.46
CA SER A 94 24.00 8.06 -0.67
C SER A 94 24.57 6.83 0.04
N GLY A 95 25.56 6.17 -0.57
CA GLY A 95 26.29 5.06 0.05
C GLY A 95 25.44 3.81 0.28
N SER A 96 25.74 3.06 1.34
CA SER A 96 25.04 1.80 1.69
C SER A 96 23.58 2.00 2.11
N LEU A 97 23.20 3.22 2.51
CA LEU A 97 21.84 3.56 2.94
C LEU A 97 20.81 3.29 1.85
N GLY A 98 21.14 3.52 0.57
CA GLY A 98 20.24 3.25 -0.55
C GLY A 98 19.90 1.77 -0.70
N GLY A 99 20.89 0.88 -0.48
CA GLY A 99 20.67 -0.56 -0.49
C GLY A 99 19.74 -1.00 0.64
N TYR A 100 19.98 -0.53 1.86
CA TYR A 100 19.11 -0.83 3.00
C TYR A 100 17.68 -0.30 2.82
N TRP A 101 17.54 0.92 2.30
CA TRP A 101 16.24 1.51 2.01
C TRP A 101 15.47 0.71 0.95
N LEU A 102 16.15 0.23 -0.09
CA LEU A 102 15.53 -0.58 -1.13
C LEU A 102 15.02 -1.91 -0.56
N SER A 103 15.85 -2.61 0.23
CA SER A 103 15.46 -3.86 0.88
C SER A 103 14.30 -3.66 1.87
N ALA A 104 14.35 -2.59 2.66
CA ALA A 104 13.27 -2.24 3.58
C ALA A 104 11.96 -1.92 2.85
N SER A 105 12.02 -1.15 1.76
CA SER A 105 10.85 -0.81 0.94
C SER A 105 10.25 -2.04 0.25
N ALA A 106 11.09 -2.95 -0.25
CA ALA A 106 10.64 -4.22 -0.80
C ALA A 106 9.94 -5.08 0.27
N LEU A 107 10.48 -5.14 1.49
CA LEU A 107 9.85 -5.85 2.60
C LEU A 107 8.49 -5.24 2.97
N VAL A 108 8.40 -3.90 3.06
CA VAL A 108 7.14 -3.19 3.30
C VAL A 108 6.10 -3.54 2.23
N LEU A 109 6.49 -3.52 0.96
CA LEU A 109 5.61 -3.88 -0.15
C LEU A 109 5.07 -5.31 0.00
N VAL A 110 5.95 -6.28 0.24
CA VAL A 110 5.57 -7.69 0.43
C VAL A 110 4.61 -7.85 1.61
N LEU A 111 4.90 -7.21 2.75
CA LEU A 111 4.04 -7.28 3.94
C LEU A 111 2.66 -6.67 3.68
N VAL A 112 2.59 -5.50 3.04
CA VAL A 112 1.32 -4.82 2.73
C VAL A 112 0.48 -5.66 1.77
N ILE A 113 1.09 -6.23 0.72
CA ILE A 113 0.40 -7.12 -0.22
C ILE A 113 -0.09 -8.39 0.49
N ALA A 114 0.75 -9.02 1.30
CA ALA A 114 0.36 -10.24 2.03
C ALA A 114 -0.85 -9.99 2.94
N VAL A 115 -0.84 -8.89 3.70
CA VAL A 115 -1.95 -8.51 4.58
C VAL A 115 -3.22 -8.20 3.77
N PHE A 116 -3.09 -7.50 2.64
CA PHE A 116 -4.21 -7.24 1.73
C PHE A 116 -4.83 -8.53 1.17
N LEU A 117 -4.02 -9.48 0.74
CA LEU A 117 -4.48 -10.78 0.25
C LEU A 117 -5.18 -11.60 1.34
N LEU A 118 -4.61 -11.62 2.56
CA LEU A 118 -5.23 -12.29 3.71
C LEU A 118 -6.59 -11.67 4.07
N ALA A 119 -6.67 -10.34 4.12
CA ALA A 119 -7.92 -9.63 4.39
C ALA A 119 -8.97 -9.93 3.30
N THR A 120 -8.58 -9.91 2.03
CA THR A 120 -9.46 -10.24 0.91
C THR A 120 -9.95 -11.68 0.95
N GLY A 121 -9.06 -12.64 1.16
CA GLY A 121 -9.39 -14.06 1.28
C GLY A 121 -10.36 -14.32 2.44
N SER A 122 -10.10 -13.71 3.61
CA SER A 122 -11.00 -13.82 4.76
C SER A 122 -12.39 -13.25 4.49
N ALA A 123 -12.47 -12.10 3.82
CA ALA A 123 -13.74 -11.47 3.45
C ALA A 123 -14.56 -12.32 2.47
N ILE A 124 -13.90 -13.00 1.52
CA ILE A 124 -14.54 -13.92 0.57
C ILE A 124 -15.09 -15.14 1.31
N ILE A 125 -14.28 -15.78 2.15
CA ILE A 125 -14.69 -16.94 2.94
C ILE A 125 -15.91 -16.61 3.82
N ASP A 126 -15.90 -15.46 4.50
CA ASP A 126 -17.00 -15.02 5.36
C ASP A 126 -18.28 -14.70 4.57
N ARG A 127 -18.18 -14.31 3.29
CA ARG A 127 -19.34 -14.15 2.42
C ARG A 127 -19.91 -15.50 1.98
N LEU A 128 -19.04 -16.43 1.58
CA LEU A 128 -19.45 -17.78 1.17
C LEU A 128 -20.15 -18.52 2.31
N LYS A 129 -19.63 -18.45 3.54
CA LYS A 129 -20.26 -19.03 4.73
C LYS A 129 -21.66 -18.48 4.99
N ARG A 130 -21.85 -17.17 4.84
CA ARG A 130 -23.16 -16.53 5.02
C ARG A 130 -24.16 -16.91 3.94
N ALA A 131 -23.72 -17.03 2.69
CA ALA A 131 -24.58 -17.44 1.58
C ALA A 131 -25.05 -18.90 1.68
N GLY A 132 -24.23 -19.80 2.23
CA GLY A 132 -24.61 -21.20 2.46
C GLY A 132 -25.43 -21.45 3.73
N SER A 133 -25.61 -20.44 4.59
CA SER A 133 -26.42 -20.52 5.82
C SER A 133 -27.80 -19.86 5.68
N ALA A 134 -28.12 -19.32 4.50
CA ALA A 134 -29.38 -18.66 4.13
C ALA A 134 -30.18 -19.57 3.20
#